data_AF-A0A2E1DGY2-F1
#
_entry.id   AF-A0A2E1DGY2-F1
#
_cell.length_a   1.000
_cell.length_b   1.000
_cell.length_c   1.000
_cell.angle_alpha   90.00
_cell.angle_beta   90.00
_cell.angle_gamma   90.00
#
_symmetry.space_group_name_H-M   'P 1'
#
loop_
_entity.id
_entity.type
_entity.pdbx_description
1 polymer ?
#
loop_
_entity_poly.entity_id
_entity_poly.type
_entity_poly.pdbx_seq_one_letter_code
_entity_poly.pdbx_strand_id
1 'polypeptide(L)'
;MKNYFKFMLMFVGLISSAQQYQWTGASGDIDFFNELNWKDTSTSEIPSNNSINPGENIEFELFISCEVSAENEIYLGENGKITIVNGELNGDSINGLGSIILGESSYLNLENSYPLHEGLSITFESNKSWIRLLNLEPNSAYYYYHDNFFEENQLLSYPETLRVDNYYNGSIIRPNLENNSLLTVFSDFNLNGEFANITTNDVHIDEFIPDNLNDDISSFILKKGYMATFAENNDGSGNSKVFIASEEDIVIEELSNYLNNKISFIRVIPWNWVSKKGTAGDVQYMNNDWFYKWSNNGNSDLDREYTPMAWGKGAADDNNDIEIIKSKYKSTHVLGFNEPDDCNGQSGQYGNMCVVDTSLTYYKNLLKSGVRMVSPACRQGAAFDWLNEFNSKAIEANIRIDVIAVHWYDWGSNPQNSPNANPQDVYNRFVNYLDSVYELYGLPIWITEFNANRHRNEWVHRQFLQLALPFLEETNYIERYSFFPPTTQVANFFDSNNNFTQIGELYNGFISTKSIAESRYVSSSNLDSENYDFDQIECNPDDEFLSVNSLGLSEEIFVYPNPSNDYININYDEEIWKLQIINMNGEKINIKPSNSSIDVSFLSKGIYILNFNNNFIKFIKN
;
A
#
# COMPACT_ATOMS: atom_id res chain seq x y z
N MET A 1 76.55 33.64 -13.69
CA MET A 1 75.25 34.17 -13.24
C MET A 1 74.19 33.91 -14.30
N LYS A 2 73.34 32.90 -14.09
CA LYS A 2 72.09 32.71 -14.84
C LYS A 2 71.01 32.43 -13.78
N ASN A 3 70.13 33.40 -13.60
CA ASN A 3 69.00 33.32 -12.66
C ASN A 3 67.89 32.50 -13.32
N TYR A 4 67.47 31.41 -12.68
CA TYR A 4 66.24 30.71 -13.01
C TYR A 4 65.12 31.27 -12.13
N PHE A 5 64.16 31.97 -12.74
CA PHE A 5 62.89 32.31 -12.12
C PHE A 5 62.00 31.05 -12.15
N LYS A 6 61.65 30.50 -10.99
CA LYS A 6 60.56 29.52 -10.87
C LYS A 6 59.24 30.29 -10.76
N PHE A 7 58.36 30.14 -11.74
CA PHE A 7 56.95 30.49 -11.59
C PHE A 7 56.27 29.34 -10.84
N MET A 8 55.76 29.62 -9.64
CA MET A 8 54.85 28.75 -8.92
C MET A 8 53.44 29.23 -9.25
N LEU A 9 52.74 28.52 -10.16
CA LEU A 9 51.31 28.74 -10.38
C LEU A 9 50.57 28.15 -9.16
N MET A 10 50.00 29.01 -8.33
CA MET A 10 48.94 28.61 -7.39
C MET A 10 47.64 28.46 -8.20
N PHE A 11 47.17 27.22 -8.36
CA PHE A 11 45.77 26.97 -8.67
C PHE A 11 44.97 27.24 -7.39
N VAL A 12 44.31 28.40 -7.34
CA VAL A 12 43.21 28.61 -6.40
C VAL A 12 42.01 27.91 -7.02
N GLY A 13 41.75 26.68 -6.57
CA GLY A 13 40.47 26.03 -6.87
C GLY A 13 39.37 26.82 -6.20
N LEU A 14 38.56 27.52 -6.99
CA LEU A 14 37.25 27.98 -6.54
C LEU A 14 36.41 26.71 -6.36
N ILE A 15 36.15 26.35 -5.12
CA ILE A 15 35.07 25.41 -4.81
C ILE A 15 33.79 26.22 -5.05
N SER A 16 33.23 26.15 -6.26
CA SER A 16 31.86 26.62 -6.47
C SER A 16 30.95 25.56 -5.87
N SER A 17 30.31 25.86 -4.75
CA SER A 17 29.13 25.08 -4.33
C SER A 17 28.10 25.19 -5.46
N ALA A 18 27.55 24.07 -5.91
CA ALA A 18 26.42 24.09 -6.81
C ALA A 18 25.27 24.86 -6.13
N GLN A 19 24.58 25.70 -6.88
CA GLN A 19 23.41 26.40 -6.35
C GLN A 19 22.33 25.38 -6.00
N GLN A 20 21.78 25.48 -4.79
CA GLN A 20 20.78 24.55 -4.27
C GLN A 20 19.64 25.34 -3.65
N TYR A 21 18.41 25.00 -4.02
CA TYR A 21 17.20 25.56 -3.42
C TYR A 21 16.43 24.48 -2.67
N GLN A 22 15.92 24.84 -1.51
CA GLN A 22 15.06 24.00 -0.68
C GLN A 22 13.61 24.48 -0.77
N TRP A 23 12.69 23.53 -0.85
CA TRP A 23 11.27 23.77 -0.75
C TRP A 23 10.88 24.24 0.65
N THR A 24 10.08 25.29 0.71
CA THR A 24 9.58 25.90 1.97
C THR A 24 8.06 26.02 2.00
N GLY A 25 7.39 26.03 0.84
CA GLY A 25 5.94 26.28 0.77
C GLY A 25 5.51 27.66 1.28
N ALA A 26 6.43 28.63 1.35
CA ALA A 26 6.22 29.91 2.03
C ALA A 26 5.08 30.77 1.45
N SER A 27 4.62 30.49 0.22
CA SER A 27 3.47 31.19 -0.36
C SER A 27 2.11 30.63 0.09
N GLY A 28 2.09 29.48 0.77
CA GLY A 28 0.87 28.79 1.21
C GLY A 28 0.21 27.92 0.14
N ASP A 29 0.87 27.73 -1.01
CA ASP A 29 0.49 26.76 -2.04
C ASP A 29 1.56 25.66 -2.20
N ILE A 30 1.25 24.66 -3.04
CA ILE A 30 2.15 23.53 -3.36
C ILE A 30 2.74 23.64 -4.77
N ASP A 31 2.66 24.80 -5.43
CA ASP A 31 3.08 24.95 -6.83
C ASP A 31 4.61 24.93 -6.95
N PHE A 32 5.13 23.88 -7.61
CA PHE A 32 6.54 23.68 -7.90
C PHE A 32 7.17 24.87 -8.64
N PHE A 33 6.42 25.53 -9.53
CA PHE A 33 6.93 26.62 -10.36
C PHE A 33 6.80 28.00 -9.70
N ASN A 34 6.17 28.07 -8.52
CA ASN A 34 6.12 29.30 -7.75
C ASN A 34 7.43 29.49 -6.99
N GLU A 35 8.31 30.37 -7.51
CA GLU A 35 9.64 30.58 -6.93
C GLU A 35 9.60 31.07 -5.48
N LEU A 36 8.51 31.69 -5.03
CA LEU A 36 8.34 32.11 -3.64
C LEU A 36 8.33 30.94 -2.64
N ASN A 37 8.06 29.72 -3.12
CA ASN A 37 8.13 28.51 -2.30
C ASN A 37 9.55 27.96 -2.14
N TRP A 38 10.54 28.54 -2.80
CA TRP A 38 11.90 28.04 -2.79
C TRP A 38 12.86 29.04 -2.12
N LYS A 39 13.93 28.50 -1.54
CA LYS A 39 14.92 29.28 -0.83
C LYS A 39 16.32 28.71 -1.02
N ASP A 40 17.27 29.55 -1.40
CA ASP A 40 18.67 29.14 -1.56
C ASP A 40 19.22 28.69 -0.20
N THR A 41 19.79 27.49 -0.15
CA THR A 41 20.24 26.87 1.11
C THR A 41 21.44 27.60 1.73
N SER A 42 22.15 28.42 0.95
CA SER A 42 23.33 29.17 1.39
C SER A 42 23.02 30.62 1.73
N THR A 43 22.19 31.30 0.93
CA THR A 43 21.91 32.73 1.10
C THR A 43 20.57 33.02 1.75
N SER A 44 19.69 32.02 1.85
CA SER A 44 18.32 32.21 2.29
C SER A 44 17.47 33.12 1.39
N GLU A 45 17.91 33.38 0.16
CA GLU A 45 17.20 34.21 -0.81
C GLU A 45 16.27 33.37 -1.70
N ILE A 46 15.19 33.98 -2.17
CA ILE A 46 14.27 33.38 -3.14
C ILE A 46 14.99 33.29 -4.50
N PRO A 47 14.76 32.24 -5.32
CA PRO A 47 15.28 32.17 -6.68
C PRO A 47 15.00 33.43 -7.50
N SER A 48 15.86 33.68 -8.49
CA SER A 48 15.63 34.77 -9.42
C SER A 48 14.32 34.54 -10.19
N ASN A 49 13.55 35.61 -10.43
CA ASN A 49 12.28 35.51 -11.14
C ASN A 49 12.44 34.86 -12.52
N ASN A 50 11.54 33.94 -12.88
CA ASN A 50 11.59 33.12 -14.10
C ASN A 50 12.79 32.16 -14.15
N SER A 51 13.25 31.64 -13.01
CA SER A 51 14.33 30.63 -12.97
C SER A 51 13.80 29.20 -12.82
N ILE A 52 12.54 29.04 -12.42
CA ILE A 52 11.86 27.75 -12.31
C ILE A 52 10.55 27.87 -13.10
N ASN A 53 10.62 27.68 -14.42
CA ASN A 53 9.45 27.79 -15.30
C ASN A 53 9.09 26.44 -15.94
N PRO A 54 7.80 26.22 -16.23
CA PRO A 54 7.36 25.13 -17.08
C PRO A 54 8.10 25.09 -18.41
N GLY A 55 8.58 23.92 -18.83
CA GLY A 55 9.21 23.73 -20.14
C GLY A 55 10.63 24.31 -20.31
N GLU A 56 11.19 24.97 -19.29
CA GLU A 56 12.55 25.52 -19.33
C GLU A 56 13.54 24.68 -18.53
N ASN A 57 14.79 24.61 -19.00
CA ASN A 57 15.83 23.82 -18.33
C ASN A 57 16.15 24.39 -16.95
N ILE A 58 16.00 23.55 -15.93
CA ILE A 58 16.52 23.77 -14.58
C ILE A 58 17.94 23.20 -14.52
N GLU A 59 18.91 24.03 -14.16
CA GLU A 59 20.36 23.72 -14.19
C GLU A 59 21.00 23.72 -12.79
N PHE A 60 20.19 23.57 -11.75
CA PHE A 60 20.61 23.57 -10.34
C PHE A 60 19.85 22.51 -9.54
N GLU A 61 20.22 22.35 -8.27
CA GLU A 61 19.63 21.36 -7.38
C GLU A 61 18.39 21.91 -6.66
N LEU A 62 17.31 21.14 -6.67
CA LEU A 62 16.07 21.40 -5.95
C LEU A 62 15.87 20.31 -4.90
N PHE A 63 15.60 20.70 -3.67
CA PHE A 63 15.40 19.80 -2.54
C PHE A 63 13.96 19.87 -2.03
N ILE A 64 13.26 18.74 -2.02
CA ILE A 64 11.85 18.61 -1.64
C ILE A 64 11.73 17.76 -0.38
N SER A 65 11.03 18.28 0.64
CA SER A 65 10.76 17.59 1.91
C SER A 65 9.29 17.51 2.31
N CYS A 66 8.39 18.06 1.49
CA CYS A 66 6.94 17.98 1.67
C CYS A 66 6.26 17.67 0.34
N GLU A 67 4.93 17.72 0.32
CA GLU A 67 4.15 17.63 -0.91
C GLU A 67 4.36 18.86 -1.80
N VAL A 68 4.63 18.60 -3.08
CA VAL A 68 4.83 19.59 -4.14
C VAL A 68 4.11 19.11 -5.40
N SER A 69 3.51 20.03 -6.15
CA SER A 69 2.79 19.76 -7.38
C SER A 69 3.32 20.60 -8.54
N ALA A 70 3.67 19.93 -9.64
CA ALA A 70 4.09 20.52 -10.90
C ALA A 70 3.03 20.21 -11.97
N GLU A 71 2.06 21.10 -12.16
CA GLU A 71 0.97 20.92 -13.16
C GLU A 71 1.46 20.84 -14.62
N ASN A 72 2.73 21.17 -14.87
CA ASN A 72 3.33 21.18 -16.21
C ASN A 72 4.65 20.39 -16.21
N GLU A 73 5.14 20.11 -17.42
CA GLU A 73 6.39 19.36 -17.64
C GLU A 73 7.60 20.04 -16.97
N ILE A 74 8.36 19.26 -16.21
CA ILE A 74 9.64 19.67 -15.63
C ILE A 74 10.75 19.31 -16.63
N TYR A 75 11.64 20.26 -16.93
CA TYR A 75 12.82 20.01 -17.76
C TYR A 75 14.09 20.14 -16.93
N LEU A 76 14.80 19.02 -16.71
CA LEU A 76 16.09 19.00 -16.02
C LEU A 76 17.23 19.03 -17.03
N GLY A 77 18.01 20.10 -17.01
CA GLY A 77 19.26 20.22 -17.76
C GLY A 77 20.32 19.23 -17.27
N GLU A 78 21.49 19.22 -17.91
CA GLU A 78 22.58 18.27 -17.55
C GLU A 78 23.06 18.43 -16.09
N ASN A 79 22.93 19.64 -15.53
CA ASN A 79 23.25 19.93 -14.12
C ASN A 79 22.01 19.98 -13.22
N GLY A 80 20.82 19.83 -13.80
CA GLY A 80 19.55 19.85 -13.10
C GLY A 80 19.39 18.62 -12.22
N LYS A 81 19.02 18.84 -10.96
CA LYS A 81 18.84 17.77 -10.00
C LYS A 81 17.63 18.01 -9.11
N ILE A 82 16.81 16.99 -8.90
CA ILE A 82 15.75 17.00 -7.90
C ILE A 82 16.08 15.95 -6.85
N THR A 83 16.18 16.36 -5.59
CA THR A 83 16.37 15.47 -4.44
C THR A 83 15.10 15.52 -3.60
N ILE A 84 14.44 14.39 -3.42
CA ILE A 84 13.25 14.24 -2.57
C ILE A 84 13.66 13.46 -1.33
N VAL A 85 13.31 13.94 -0.13
CA VAL A 85 13.51 13.23 1.14
C VAL A 85 12.33 13.49 2.07
N ASN A 86 11.61 12.45 2.47
CA ASN A 86 10.35 12.52 3.24
C ASN A 86 9.26 13.38 2.57
N GLY A 87 9.34 13.54 1.25
CA GLY A 87 8.45 14.40 0.47
C GLY A 87 7.79 13.67 -0.69
N GLU A 88 6.92 14.40 -1.38
CA GLU A 88 6.14 13.87 -2.50
C GLU A 88 6.12 14.90 -3.63
N LEU A 89 6.53 14.50 -4.83
CA LEU A 89 6.43 15.33 -6.03
C LEU A 89 5.36 14.73 -6.95
N ASN A 90 4.27 15.45 -7.11
CA ASN A 90 3.22 15.18 -8.09
C ASN A 90 3.52 15.98 -9.35
N GLY A 91 3.54 15.37 -10.53
CA GLY A 91 3.73 16.12 -11.77
C GLY A 91 3.20 15.41 -13.02
N ASP A 92 3.22 16.12 -14.15
CA ASP A 92 2.85 15.53 -15.44
C ASP A 92 3.95 14.59 -15.97
N SER A 93 5.11 15.16 -16.31
CA SER A 93 6.29 14.43 -16.78
C SER A 93 7.60 15.14 -16.40
N ILE A 94 8.70 14.38 -16.37
CA ILE A 94 10.05 14.91 -16.16
C ILE A 94 10.93 14.55 -17.36
N ASN A 95 11.42 15.60 -18.01
CA ASN A 95 12.19 15.54 -19.23
C ASN A 95 13.65 15.99 -19.02
N GLY A 96 14.52 15.64 -19.98
CA GLY A 96 15.91 16.08 -20.03
C GLY A 96 16.93 15.00 -19.65
N LEU A 97 18.12 15.45 -19.25
CA LEU A 97 19.31 14.60 -18.99
C LEU A 97 19.83 14.74 -17.55
N GLY A 98 19.08 15.41 -16.69
CA GLY A 98 19.45 15.60 -15.29
C GLY A 98 19.27 14.35 -14.43
N SER A 99 19.18 14.56 -13.12
CA SER A 99 19.04 13.46 -12.16
C SER A 99 17.95 13.69 -11.13
N ILE A 100 17.34 12.60 -10.68
CA ILE A 100 16.42 12.57 -9.54
C ILE A 100 17.03 11.65 -8.47
N ILE A 101 17.04 12.11 -7.22
CA ILE A 101 17.41 11.30 -6.06
C ILE A 101 16.18 11.13 -5.17
N LEU A 102 15.82 9.88 -4.89
CA LEU A 102 14.75 9.51 -3.98
C LEU A 102 15.36 8.97 -2.68
N GLY A 103 15.41 9.84 -1.67
CA GLY A 103 15.90 9.56 -0.32
C GLY A 103 14.91 8.74 0.51
N GLU A 104 14.94 8.90 1.83
CA GLU A 104 14.00 8.21 2.75
C GLU A 104 12.55 8.62 2.47
N SER A 105 11.59 7.68 2.48
CA SER A 105 10.14 7.92 2.34
C SER A 105 9.78 8.97 1.28
N SER A 106 10.27 8.78 0.05
CA SER A 106 10.21 9.76 -1.04
C SER A 106 9.39 9.25 -2.21
N TYR A 107 8.51 10.09 -2.72
CA TYR A 107 7.47 9.65 -3.67
C TYR A 107 7.44 10.57 -4.89
N LEU A 108 7.54 9.97 -6.08
CA LEU A 108 7.39 10.67 -7.35
C LEU A 108 6.17 10.13 -8.07
N ASN A 109 5.14 10.95 -8.27
CA ASN A 109 3.92 10.56 -8.96
C ASN A 109 3.81 11.30 -10.28
N LEU A 110 3.68 10.55 -11.38
CA LEU A 110 3.63 11.10 -12.73
C LEU A 110 2.38 10.62 -13.47
N GLU A 111 1.68 11.53 -14.13
CA GLU A 111 0.42 11.26 -14.81
C GLU A 111 0.50 11.16 -16.34
N ASN A 112 1.56 11.64 -16.98
CA ASN A 112 1.67 11.55 -18.43
C ASN A 112 1.79 10.09 -18.91
N SER A 113 1.40 9.81 -20.16
CA SER A 113 1.60 8.50 -20.81
C SER A 113 3.07 8.23 -21.18
N TYR A 114 3.89 9.27 -21.26
CA TYR A 114 5.35 9.20 -21.43
C TYR A 114 6.03 10.02 -20.31
N PRO A 115 5.93 9.55 -19.05
CA PRO A 115 6.23 10.38 -17.88
C PRO A 115 7.72 10.68 -17.68
N LEU A 116 8.61 9.88 -18.27
CA LEU A 116 10.05 10.02 -18.12
C LEU A 116 10.72 10.09 -19.50
N HIS A 117 11.77 10.91 -19.62
CA HIS A 117 12.60 10.99 -20.83
C HIS A 117 13.77 10.00 -20.80
N GLU A 118 14.24 9.60 -21.99
CA GLU A 118 15.42 8.75 -22.16
C GLU A 118 16.69 9.47 -21.68
N GLY A 119 17.46 8.86 -20.79
CA GLY A 119 18.70 9.43 -20.26
C GLY A 119 18.59 10.20 -18.94
N LEU A 120 17.37 10.41 -18.42
CA LEU A 120 17.17 10.89 -17.05
C LEU A 120 17.64 9.82 -16.04
N SER A 121 18.54 10.16 -15.13
CA SER A 121 19.01 9.21 -14.10
C SER A 121 18.17 9.34 -12.82
N ILE A 122 17.58 8.24 -12.36
CA ILE A 122 16.82 8.20 -11.11
C ILE A 122 17.51 7.26 -10.13
N THR A 123 18.00 7.82 -9.03
CA THR A 123 18.71 7.08 -7.99
C THR A 123 17.82 6.87 -6.77
N PHE A 124 17.66 5.62 -6.35
CA PHE A 124 17.05 5.27 -5.07
C PHE A 124 18.13 5.20 -4.00
N GLU A 125 17.92 5.89 -2.88
CA GLU A 125 18.75 5.79 -1.66
C GLU A 125 18.00 5.08 -0.51
N SER A 126 16.71 4.76 -0.70
CA SER A 126 15.87 4.06 0.29
C SER A 126 14.84 3.14 -0.36
N ASN A 127 14.50 2.06 0.34
CA ASN A 127 13.45 1.13 -0.10
C ASN A 127 12.03 1.57 0.24
N LYS A 128 11.90 2.65 1.01
CA LYS A 128 10.60 3.23 1.39
C LYS A 128 10.05 4.16 0.31
N SER A 129 10.76 4.27 -0.79
CA SER A 129 10.55 5.27 -1.84
C SER A 129 10.16 4.60 -3.13
N TRP A 130 9.35 5.30 -3.92
CA TRP A 130 8.86 4.77 -5.19
C TRP A 130 8.51 5.85 -6.18
N ILE A 131 8.32 5.38 -7.41
CA ILE A 131 7.79 6.16 -8.51
C ILE A 131 6.45 5.53 -8.88
N ARG A 132 5.39 6.34 -8.94
CA ARG A 132 4.07 5.94 -9.38
C ARG A 132 3.82 6.54 -10.76
N LEU A 133 3.56 5.69 -11.75
CA LEU A 133 3.19 6.10 -13.10
C LEU A 133 1.70 5.80 -13.29
N LEU A 134 0.86 6.84 -13.21
CA LEU A 134 -0.60 6.68 -13.06
C LEU A 134 -1.29 6.11 -14.30
N ASN A 135 -0.74 6.39 -15.49
CA ASN A 135 -1.35 6.03 -16.78
C ASN A 135 -0.44 5.14 -17.64
N LEU A 136 0.43 4.36 -17.00
CA LEU A 136 1.35 3.45 -17.69
C LEU A 136 1.42 2.08 -17.02
N GLU A 137 1.00 1.05 -17.76
CA GLU A 137 1.01 -0.34 -17.29
C GLU A 137 2.42 -0.86 -17.01
N PRO A 138 2.59 -1.80 -16.05
CA PRO A 138 3.89 -2.30 -15.60
C PRO A 138 4.85 -2.75 -16.70
N ASN A 139 4.37 -3.50 -17.69
CA ASN A 139 5.22 -4.01 -18.77
C ASN A 139 5.74 -2.88 -19.67
N SER A 140 4.92 -1.86 -19.91
CA SER A 140 5.31 -0.69 -20.70
C SER A 140 6.26 0.22 -19.90
N ALA A 141 5.99 0.44 -18.61
CA ALA A 141 6.88 1.16 -17.71
C ALA A 141 8.27 0.51 -17.64
N TYR A 142 8.32 -0.81 -17.47
CA TYR A 142 9.58 -1.55 -17.52
C TYR A 142 10.25 -1.43 -18.89
N TYR A 143 9.52 -1.67 -19.98
CA TYR A 143 10.08 -1.65 -21.33
C TYR A 143 10.72 -0.30 -21.70
N TYR A 144 10.10 0.82 -21.31
CA TYR A 144 10.60 2.15 -21.67
C TYR A 144 11.65 2.69 -20.71
N TYR A 145 11.62 2.32 -19.43
CA TYR A 145 12.36 3.04 -18.39
C TYR A 145 13.31 2.18 -17.54
N HIS A 146 13.47 0.89 -17.84
CA HIS A 146 14.34 0.03 -17.03
C HIS A 146 15.79 0.54 -16.91
N ASP A 147 16.28 1.31 -17.89
CA ASP A 147 17.65 1.86 -17.90
C ASP A 147 17.79 3.17 -17.08
N ASN A 148 16.70 3.69 -16.51
CA ASN A 148 16.70 4.94 -15.76
C ASN A 148 17.00 4.76 -14.26
N PHE A 149 16.92 3.54 -13.70
CA PHE A 149 16.88 3.32 -12.24
C PHE A 149 18.20 2.80 -11.66
N PHE A 150 18.73 3.48 -10.66
CA PHE A 150 20.04 3.19 -10.06
C PHE A 150 19.97 3.12 -8.53
N GLU A 151 20.91 2.39 -7.93
CA GLU A 151 21.28 2.45 -6.52
C GLU A 151 22.81 2.44 -6.41
N GLU A 152 23.42 3.32 -5.62
CA GLU A 152 24.89 3.41 -5.46
C GLU A 152 25.66 3.43 -6.81
N ASN A 153 25.08 4.05 -7.85
CA ASN A 153 25.55 4.06 -9.25
C ASN A 153 25.53 2.70 -9.99
N GLN A 154 24.85 1.70 -9.46
CA GLN A 154 24.58 0.43 -10.14
C GLN A 154 23.16 0.45 -10.70
N LEU A 155 23.00 0.00 -11.95
CA LEU A 155 21.69 -0.12 -12.58
C LEU A 155 20.89 -1.23 -11.87
N LEU A 156 19.64 -0.93 -11.51
CA LEU A 156 18.73 -1.89 -10.90
C LEU A 156 18.15 -2.85 -11.97
N SER A 157 17.92 -4.10 -11.60
CA SER A 157 17.50 -5.18 -12.49
C SER A 157 16.23 -5.85 -11.98
N TYR A 158 15.22 -5.97 -12.84
CA TYR A 158 14.00 -6.70 -12.52
C TYR A 158 14.19 -8.23 -12.68
N PRO A 159 13.65 -9.06 -11.77
CA PRO A 159 12.95 -8.72 -10.54
C PRO A 159 13.86 -8.70 -9.30
N GLU A 160 15.18 -8.85 -9.48
CA GLU A 160 16.13 -9.09 -8.39
C GLU A 160 16.26 -7.87 -7.47
N THR A 161 16.64 -6.71 -8.03
CA THR A 161 16.88 -5.47 -7.29
C THR A 161 15.90 -4.36 -7.64
N LEU A 162 15.13 -4.51 -8.73
CA LEU A 162 14.02 -3.65 -9.11
C LEU A 162 12.69 -4.40 -9.04
N ARG A 163 11.69 -3.76 -8.47
CA ARG A 163 10.32 -4.25 -8.43
C ARG A 163 9.40 -3.31 -9.21
N VAL A 164 8.57 -3.92 -10.06
CA VAL A 164 7.56 -3.23 -10.86
C VAL A 164 6.19 -3.82 -10.51
N ASP A 165 5.42 -3.09 -9.72
CA ASP A 165 4.11 -3.48 -9.24
C ASP A 165 2.98 -2.89 -10.08
N ASN A 166 1.83 -3.53 -9.99
CA ASN A 166 0.59 -2.96 -10.50
C ASN A 166 0.19 -1.74 -9.66
N TYR A 167 -0.36 -0.72 -10.32
CA TYR A 167 -1.09 0.37 -9.69
C TYR A 167 -2.43 0.58 -10.40
N TYR A 168 -3.28 -0.44 -10.36
CA TYR A 168 -4.50 -0.52 -11.16
C TYR A 168 -4.16 -0.34 -12.66
N ASN A 169 -4.62 0.74 -13.30
CA ASN A 169 -4.29 1.08 -14.70
C ASN A 169 -2.86 1.64 -14.88
N GLY A 170 -2.11 1.81 -13.80
CA GLY A 170 -0.74 2.31 -13.79
C GLY A 170 0.26 1.32 -13.21
N SER A 171 1.41 1.82 -12.82
CA SER A 171 2.49 1.02 -12.23
C SER A 171 3.21 1.75 -11.10
N ILE A 172 3.82 0.96 -10.22
CA ILE A 172 4.74 1.44 -9.19
C ILE A 172 6.11 0.81 -9.42
N ILE A 173 7.14 1.64 -9.42
CA ILE A 173 8.54 1.25 -9.55
C ILE A 173 9.24 1.54 -8.23
N ARG A 174 9.85 0.51 -7.64
CA ARG A 174 10.58 0.61 -6.37
C ARG A 174 11.75 -0.36 -6.31
N PRO A 175 12.79 -0.07 -5.53
CA PRO A 175 13.86 -1.02 -5.29
C PRO A 175 13.34 -2.25 -4.52
N ASN A 176 14.00 -3.39 -4.72
CA ASN A 176 13.71 -4.66 -4.07
C ASN A 176 14.93 -5.14 -3.27
N LEU A 177 15.24 -4.44 -2.18
CA LEU A 177 16.48 -4.64 -1.44
C LEU A 177 16.19 -4.99 0.02
N GLU A 178 17.04 -5.83 0.61
CA GLU A 178 16.74 -6.54 1.87
C GLU A 178 16.85 -5.68 3.15
N ASN A 179 17.42 -4.48 3.09
CA ASN A 179 18.04 -3.85 4.26
C ASN A 179 17.31 -2.65 4.90
N ASN A 180 15.98 -2.53 4.79
CA ASN A 180 15.26 -1.40 5.41
C ASN A 180 14.04 -1.84 6.23
N SER A 181 13.86 -1.19 7.38
CA SER A 181 12.68 -1.37 8.24
C SER A 181 11.42 -0.89 7.54
N LEU A 182 10.42 -1.75 7.40
CA LEU A 182 9.15 -1.43 6.75
C LEU A 182 7.98 -1.44 7.73
N LEU A 183 8.17 -2.15 8.84
CA LEU A 183 7.34 -2.12 10.02
C LEU A 183 8.26 -1.87 11.23
N THR A 184 7.86 -0.95 12.10
CA THR A 184 8.47 -0.77 13.41
C THR A 184 7.43 -1.10 14.47
N VAL A 185 7.76 -2.01 15.39
CA VAL A 185 6.90 -2.41 16.51
C VAL A 185 7.50 -1.94 17.82
N PHE A 186 6.64 -1.64 18.80
CA PHE A 186 7.01 -1.03 20.07
C PHE A 186 6.35 -1.77 21.23
N SER A 187 7.07 -1.86 22.35
CA SER A 187 6.60 -2.59 23.53
C SER A 187 5.53 -1.86 24.32
N ASP A 188 5.56 -0.53 24.34
CA ASP A 188 4.57 0.30 25.04
C ASP A 188 3.62 1.00 24.05
N PHE A 189 2.55 1.59 24.59
CA PHE A 189 1.66 2.47 23.83
C PHE A 189 2.35 3.77 23.39
N ASN A 190 1.74 4.43 22.40
CA ASN A 190 2.17 5.69 21.81
C ASN A 190 3.59 5.62 21.23
N LEU A 191 3.96 4.47 20.65
CA LEU A 191 5.24 4.27 19.98
C LEU A 191 6.47 4.42 20.92
N ASN A 192 6.35 3.93 22.17
CA ASN A 192 7.40 4.01 23.19
C ASN A 192 7.94 2.64 23.61
N GLY A 193 8.95 2.64 24.48
CA GLY A 193 9.56 1.44 25.02
C GLY A 193 10.68 0.89 24.14
N GLU A 194 10.99 -0.39 24.32
CA GLU A 194 11.84 -1.15 23.40
C GLU A 194 11.13 -1.26 22.04
N PHE A 195 11.90 -1.19 20.95
CA PHE A 195 11.37 -1.25 19.59
C PHE A 195 12.19 -2.22 18.74
N ALA A 196 11.51 -2.81 17.75
CA ALA A 196 12.14 -3.66 16.73
C ALA A 196 11.73 -3.22 15.33
N ASN A 197 12.67 -3.40 14.40
CA ASN A 197 12.47 -3.15 12.99
C ASN A 197 12.28 -4.47 12.24
N ILE A 198 11.16 -4.60 11.55
CA ILE A 198 10.79 -5.76 10.76
C ILE A 198 10.98 -5.46 9.27
N THR A 199 11.66 -6.34 8.57
CA THR A 199 11.93 -6.29 7.12
C THR A 199 10.90 -7.13 6.35
N THR A 200 10.93 -7.10 5.02
CA THR A 200 10.01 -7.90 4.18
C THR A 200 10.41 -9.37 4.03
N ASN A 201 9.44 -10.16 3.59
CA ASN A 201 9.55 -11.54 3.08
C ASN A 201 9.80 -12.61 4.14
N ASP A 202 10.47 -12.27 5.24
CA ASP A 202 10.63 -13.15 6.38
C ASP A 202 9.33 -13.24 7.21
N VAL A 203 9.16 -14.41 7.83
CA VAL A 203 8.10 -14.65 8.81
C VAL A 203 8.77 -14.71 10.17
N HIS A 204 8.42 -13.77 11.04
CA HIS A 204 8.92 -13.72 12.40
C HIS A 204 7.92 -14.41 13.31
N ILE A 205 8.39 -15.39 14.08
CA ILE A 205 7.55 -16.21 14.95
C ILE A 205 8.24 -16.43 16.30
N ASP A 206 7.46 -16.50 17.38
CA ASP A 206 7.96 -16.77 18.73
C ASP A 206 9.21 -15.92 19.07
N GLU A 207 10.24 -16.58 19.61
CA GLU A 207 11.56 -16.01 19.95
C GLU A 207 12.36 -15.43 18.75
N PHE A 208 11.91 -15.64 17.51
CA PHE A 208 12.50 -15.03 16.31
C PHE A 208 11.87 -13.67 15.94
N ILE A 209 10.89 -13.20 16.72
CA ILE A 209 10.51 -11.79 16.73
C ILE A 209 11.69 -11.00 17.33
N PRO A 210 12.25 -10.01 16.62
CA PRO A 210 13.45 -9.31 17.08
C PRO A 210 13.27 -8.60 18.42
N ASP A 211 14.41 -8.35 19.07
CA ASP A 211 14.51 -7.61 20.34
C ASP A 211 13.70 -8.20 21.51
N ASN A 212 13.33 -9.49 21.42
CA ASN A 212 12.52 -10.23 22.39
C ASN A 212 11.10 -9.68 22.58
N LEU A 213 10.54 -9.05 21.55
CA LEU A 213 9.18 -8.46 21.59
C LEU A 213 8.04 -9.48 21.40
N ASN A 214 8.32 -10.78 21.46
CA ASN A 214 7.27 -11.79 21.42
C ASN A 214 6.30 -11.62 22.58
N ASP A 215 4.99 -11.55 22.29
CA ASP A 215 3.93 -11.30 23.27
C ASP A 215 4.07 -9.99 24.07
N ASP A 216 4.85 -9.03 23.55
CA ASP A 216 5.16 -7.78 24.26
C ASP A 216 4.99 -6.55 23.35
N ILE A 217 4.24 -6.66 22.25
CA ILE A 217 4.00 -5.55 21.32
C ILE A 217 2.67 -4.86 21.65
N SER A 218 2.73 -3.53 21.76
CA SER A 218 1.59 -2.68 22.12
C SER A 218 1.27 -1.56 21.12
N SER A 219 2.21 -1.18 20.24
CA SER A 219 1.99 -0.17 19.19
C SER A 219 2.91 -0.38 17.99
N PHE A 220 2.58 0.18 16.81
CA PHE A 220 3.40 -0.01 15.61
C PHE A 220 3.23 1.08 14.54
N ILE A 221 4.20 1.15 13.63
CA ILE A 221 4.15 1.94 12.39
C ILE A 221 4.42 1.02 11.20
N LEU A 222 3.47 0.94 10.27
CA LEU A 222 3.63 0.25 8.99
C LEU A 222 3.75 1.29 7.87
N LYS A 223 4.83 1.21 7.09
CA LYS A 223 5.09 2.13 5.97
C LYS A 223 4.16 1.88 4.79
N LYS A 224 3.77 2.96 4.10
CA LYS A 224 2.96 2.88 2.88
C LYS A 224 3.64 2.02 1.83
N GLY A 225 2.84 1.24 1.11
CA GLY A 225 3.29 0.26 0.15
C GLY A 225 3.37 -1.18 0.61
N TYR A 226 2.97 -1.44 1.85
CA TYR A 226 3.22 -2.72 2.49
C TYR A 226 1.98 -3.21 3.23
N MET A 227 1.91 -4.53 3.34
CA MET A 227 0.89 -5.25 4.07
C MET A 227 1.57 -6.00 5.22
N ALA A 228 1.03 -5.84 6.44
CA ALA A 228 1.47 -6.59 7.61
C ALA A 228 0.36 -7.52 8.10
N THR A 229 0.73 -8.75 8.41
CA THR A 229 -0.12 -9.71 9.11
C THR A 229 0.43 -9.94 10.51
N PHE A 230 -0.42 -9.77 11.51
CA PHE A 230 -0.16 -10.12 12.90
C PHE A 230 -1.05 -11.30 13.31
N ALA A 231 -0.52 -12.21 14.13
CA ALA A 231 -1.31 -13.25 14.78
C ALA A 231 -0.79 -13.62 16.16
N GLU A 232 -1.70 -14.14 16.99
CA GLU A 232 -1.44 -14.57 18.36
C GLU A 232 -0.61 -15.85 18.44
N ASN A 233 -0.75 -16.76 17.48
CA ASN A 233 0.02 -18.01 17.45
C ASN A 233 1.04 -17.99 16.30
N ASN A 234 2.16 -18.68 16.50
CA ASN A 234 3.25 -18.85 15.53
C ASN A 234 2.88 -19.51 14.19
N ASP A 235 1.70 -20.10 14.08
CA ASP A 235 1.18 -20.70 12.85
C ASP A 235 0.25 -19.75 12.07
N GLY A 236 0.16 -18.49 12.50
CA GLY A 236 -0.70 -17.47 11.92
C GLY A 236 -2.15 -17.52 12.42
N SER A 237 -2.51 -18.48 13.29
CA SER A 237 -3.85 -18.60 13.88
C SER A 237 -4.00 -17.87 15.21
N GLY A 238 -5.18 -17.97 15.85
CA GLY A 238 -5.51 -17.19 17.04
C GLY A 238 -6.09 -15.84 16.64
N ASN A 239 -6.07 -14.89 17.57
CA ASN A 239 -6.42 -13.52 17.23
C ASN A 239 -5.44 -13.02 16.16
N SER A 240 -5.96 -12.62 15.00
CA SER A 240 -5.10 -12.24 13.87
C SER A 240 -5.76 -11.20 12.98
N LYS A 241 -4.95 -10.32 12.40
CA LYS A 241 -5.42 -9.18 11.60
C LYS A 241 -4.41 -8.85 10.50
N VAL A 242 -4.92 -8.31 9.39
CA VAL A 242 -4.11 -7.81 8.28
C VAL A 242 -4.29 -6.29 8.17
N PHE A 243 -3.18 -5.58 8.08
CA PHE A 243 -3.11 -4.14 7.87
C PHE A 243 -2.44 -3.87 6.53
N ILE A 244 -3.05 -2.99 5.72
CA ILE A 244 -2.55 -2.59 4.41
C ILE A 244 -2.36 -1.07 4.44
N ALA A 245 -1.10 -0.65 4.54
CA ALA A 245 -0.71 0.73 4.34
C ALA A 245 -0.56 0.91 2.82
N SER A 246 -1.63 1.27 2.13
CA SER A 246 -1.66 1.35 0.67
C SER A 246 -0.94 2.61 0.20
N GLU A 247 -1.52 3.77 0.45
CA GLU A 247 -1.00 5.06 -0.01
C GLU A 247 -0.58 5.99 1.13
N GLU A 248 -0.84 5.60 2.37
CA GLU A 248 -0.45 6.32 3.58
C GLU A 248 0.07 5.35 4.63
N ASP A 249 1.02 5.80 5.46
CA ASP A 249 1.53 5.03 6.59
C ASP A 249 0.37 4.71 7.57
N ILE A 250 0.37 3.49 8.12
CA ILE A 250 -0.49 3.13 9.24
C ILE A 250 0.29 3.33 10.53
N VAL A 251 -0.24 4.17 11.42
CA VAL A 251 0.26 4.38 12.77
C VAL A 251 -0.80 3.89 13.74
N ILE A 252 -0.46 2.91 14.57
CA ILE A 252 -1.31 2.41 15.65
C ILE A 252 -0.63 2.75 16.97
N GLU A 253 -1.12 3.79 17.66
CA GLU A 253 -0.59 4.22 18.95
C GLU A 253 -0.97 3.25 20.08
N GLU A 254 -2.09 2.54 19.97
CA GLU A 254 -2.55 1.58 20.97
C GLU A 254 -3.20 0.38 20.28
N LEU A 255 -2.58 -0.80 20.40
CA LEU A 255 -3.21 -2.05 20.03
C LEU A 255 -4.35 -2.33 21.00
N SER A 256 -5.48 -2.75 20.44
CA SER A 256 -6.60 -3.27 21.21
C SER A 256 -6.22 -4.53 21.98
N ASN A 257 -7.00 -4.87 23.01
CA ASN A 257 -6.86 -6.11 23.77
C ASN A 257 -6.93 -7.39 22.90
N TYR A 258 -7.39 -7.27 21.65
CA TYR A 258 -7.40 -8.36 20.68
C TYR A 258 -5.97 -8.86 20.38
N LEU A 259 -5.01 -7.96 20.14
CA LEU A 259 -3.61 -8.28 19.80
C LEU A 259 -2.57 -7.78 20.81
N ASN A 260 -2.91 -6.81 21.65
CA ASN A 260 -1.98 -6.21 22.61
C ASN A 260 -1.31 -7.27 23.51
N ASN A 261 0.03 -7.31 23.51
CA ASN A 261 0.85 -8.27 24.27
C ASN A 261 0.51 -9.74 24.00
N LYS A 262 0.18 -10.07 22.75
CA LYS A 262 -0.15 -11.43 22.32
C LYS A 262 0.48 -11.82 20.99
N ILE A 263 1.16 -10.89 20.30
CA ILE A 263 1.65 -11.14 18.94
C ILE A 263 2.84 -12.09 19.00
N SER A 264 2.67 -13.28 18.40
CA SER A 264 3.72 -14.29 18.21
C SER A 264 3.95 -14.67 16.73
N PHE A 265 3.32 -13.94 15.80
CA PHE A 265 3.54 -14.08 14.36
C PHE A 265 3.46 -12.71 13.67
N ILE A 266 4.47 -12.39 12.87
CA ILE A 266 4.54 -11.18 12.05
C ILE A 266 5.01 -11.56 10.64
N ARG A 267 4.28 -11.10 9.62
CA ARG A 267 4.76 -11.12 8.24
C ARG A 267 4.49 -9.79 7.55
N VAL A 268 5.51 -9.23 6.91
CA VAL A 268 5.40 -8.01 6.09
C VAL A 268 5.73 -8.34 4.64
N ILE A 269 4.85 -7.96 3.71
CA ILE A 269 5.06 -8.13 2.27
C ILE A 269 4.78 -6.83 1.51
N PRO A 270 5.41 -6.64 0.34
CA PRO A 270 5.07 -5.52 -0.54
C PRO A 270 3.62 -5.65 -1.03
N TRP A 271 2.85 -4.56 -0.93
CA TRP A 271 1.49 -4.49 -1.44
C TRP A 271 1.48 -4.38 -2.98
N ASN A 272 0.47 -4.95 -3.63
CA ASN A 272 0.28 -4.91 -5.09
C ASN A 272 -1.16 -4.49 -5.39
N TRP A 273 -1.35 -3.45 -6.20
CA TRP A 273 -2.65 -2.82 -6.42
C TRP A 273 -3.25 -3.32 -7.72
N VAL A 274 -4.23 -4.22 -7.62
CA VAL A 274 -4.95 -4.74 -8.77
C VAL A 274 -6.37 -4.20 -8.82
N SER A 275 -6.95 -4.13 -10.01
CA SER A 275 -8.39 -3.90 -10.21
C SER A 275 -9.24 -5.14 -9.90
N LYS A 276 -10.57 -4.97 -9.88
CA LYS A 276 -11.52 -6.04 -9.55
C LYS A 276 -11.50 -7.17 -10.60
N LYS A 277 -11.35 -6.83 -11.88
CA LYS A 277 -11.48 -7.76 -13.01
C LYS A 277 -10.26 -8.67 -13.16
N GLY A 278 -10.48 -9.97 -13.04
CA GLY A 278 -9.48 -11.01 -13.24
C GLY A 278 -9.89 -12.08 -14.24
N THR A 279 -9.10 -13.15 -14.30
CA THR A 279 -9.42 -14.34 -15.10
C THR A 279 -9.17 -15.65 -14.34
N ALA A 280 -10.10 -16.58 -14.50
CA ALA A 280 -9.96 -17.97 -14.09
C ALA A 280 -9.25 -18.71 -15.22
N GLY A 281 -8.00 -19.06 -14.98
CA GLY A 281 -7.05 -19.47 -15.99
C GLY A 281 -6.15 -18.33 -16.45
N ASP A 282 -5.05 -18.69 -17.10
CA ASP A 282 -4.07 -17.75 -17.65
C ASP A 282 -4.54 -17.32 -19.05
N VAL A 283 -5.46 -16.35 -19.08
CA VAL A 283 -6.08 -15.84 -20.31
C VAL A 283 -5.49 -14.48 -20.64
N GLN A 284 -4.76 -14.42 -21.75
CA GLN A 284 -4.16 -13.18 -22.26
C GLN A 284 -5.20 -12.28 -22.94
N TYR A 285 -4.88 -10.99 -23.09
CA TYR A 285 -5.69 -10.01 -23.80
C TYR A 285 -7.10 -9.80 -23.23
N MET A 286 -7.23 -9.80 -21.90
CA MET A 286 -8.49 -9.50 -21.20
C MET A 286 -8.45 -8.19 -20.41
N ASN A 287 -7.37 -7.43 -20.51
CA ASN A 287 -7.13 -6.19 -19.76
C ASN A 287 -7.44 -6.37 -18.26
N ASN A 288 -6.81 -7.39 -17.66
CA ASN A 288 -7.07 -7.85 -16.30
C ASN A 288 -5.77 -7.79 -15.49
N ASP A 289 -5.86 -7.38 -14.23
CA ASP A 289 -4.65 -7.18 -13.39
C ASP A 289 -4.29 -8.41 -12.56
N TRP A 290 -5.16 -9.43 -12.54
CA TRP A 290 -4.93 -10.65 -11.79
C TRP A 290 -5.54 -11.88 -12.46
N PHE A 291 -4.99 -13.06 -12.16
CA PHE A 291 -5.51 -14.35 -12.62
C PHE A 291 -5.12 -15.47 -11.65
N TYR A 292 -5.79 -16.61 -11.76
CA TYR A 292 -5.41 -17.83 -11.02
C TYR A 292 -5.50 -19.07 -11.92
N LYS A 293 -4.86 -20.18 -11.54
CA LYS A 293 -4.79 -21.41 -12.36
C LYS A 293 -5.12 -22.69 -11.59
N TRP A 294 -6.09 -22.63 -10.67
CA TRP A 294 -6.49 -23.77 -9.83
C TRP A 294 -5.31 -24.54 -9.22
N SER A 295 -4.24 -23.81 -8.84
CA SER A 295 -3.01 -24.39 -8.30
C SER A 295 -2.16 -23.31 -7.62
N ASN A 296 -1.08 -23.70 -6.95
CA ASN A 296 -0.07 -22.81 -6.38
C ASN A 296 1.20 -22.73 -7.25
N ASN A 297 1.21 -23.30 -8.46
CA ASN A 297 2.43 -23.45 -9.26
C ASN A 297 2.63 -22.42 -10.38
N GLY A 298 1.70 -21.49 -10.58
CA GLY A 298 1.88 -20.36 -11.51
C GLY A 298 2.78 -19.25 -10.95
N ASN A 299 3.03 -18.24 -11.77
CA ASN A 299 3.80 -17.04 -11.44
C ASN A 299 3.12 -15.82 -12.03
N SER A 300 3.25 -14.68 -11.34
CA SER A 300 2.84 -13.38 -11.86
C SER A 300 3.69 -13.02 -13.08
N ASP A 301 3.10 -12.30 -14.02
CA ASP A 301 3.84 -11.59 -15.05
C ASP A 301 3.97 -10.11 -14.67
N LEU A 302 4.52 -9.28 -15.57
CA LEU A 302 4.68 -7.85 -15.30
C LEU A 302 3.32 -7.17 -15.10
N ASP A 303 2.33 -7.45 -15.95
CA ASP A 303 1.04 -6.75 -15.93
C ASP A 303 0.02 -7.40 -14.99
N ARG A 304 0.22 -8.65 -14.58
CA ARG A 304 -0.83 -9.43 -13.91
C ARG A 304 -0.31 -10.21 -12.74
N GLU A 305 -0.97 -10.02 -11.60
CA GLU A 305 -0.80 -10.81 -10.40
C GLU A 305 -1.31 -12.24 -10.60
N TYR A 306 -0.47 -13.22 -10.31
CA TYR A 306 -0.92 -14.58 -10.11
C TYR A 306 -1.37 -14.77 -8.66
N THR A 307 -2.64 -15.08 -8.44
CA THR A 307 -3.13 -15.45 -7.11
C THR A 307 -3.02 -16.98 -6.93
N PRO A 308 -2.15 -17.50 -6.04
CA PRO A 308 -2.04 -18.94 -5.81
C PRO A 308 -3.33 -19.49 -5.19
N MET A 309 -3.69 -20.71 -5.57
CA MET A 309 -4.79 -21.45 -4.99
C MET A 309 -4.29 -22.77 -4.40
N ALA A 310 -4.61 -23.01 -3.14
CA ALA A 310 -4.54 -24.35 -2.57
C ALA A 310 -5.78 -25.11 -3.05
N TRP A 311 -5.73 -25.72 -4.24
CA TRP A 311 -6.94 -26.31 -4.86
C TRP A 311 -7.63 -27.36 -3.97
N GLY A 312 -6.83 -28.14 -3.24
CA GLY A 312 -7.28 -29.14 -2.28
C GLY A 312 -6.14 -29.50 -1.32
N LYS A 313 -6.23 -30.66 -0.69
CA LYS A 313 -5.34 -31.11 0.38
C LYS A 313 -3.85 -31.03 0.01
N GLY A 314 -3.48 -31.53 -1.17
CA GLY A 314 -2.08 -31.65 -1.59
C GLY A 314 -1.40 -30.34 -1.98
N ALA A 315 -2.00 -29.20 -1.65
CA ALA A 315 -1.40 -27.87 -1.75
C ALA A 315 -1.56 -27.10 -0.42
N ALA A 316 -1.80 -27.82 0.69
CA ALA A 316 -2.08 -27.28 2.01
C ALA A 316 -1.69 -28.24 3.16
N ASP A 317 -1.10 -29.41 2.89
CA ASP A 317 -0.87 -30.44 3.91
C ASP A 317 0.57 -30.56 4.39
N ASP A 318 1.52 -29.87 3.76
CA ASP A 318 2.91 -29.79 4.22
C ASP A 318 3.49 -28.36 4.21
N ASN A 319 4.70 -28.20 4.76
CA ASN A 319 5.37 -26.91 4.84
C ASN A 319 5.87 -26.39 3.49
N ASN A 320 6.20 -27.27 2.54
CA ASN A 320 6.69 -26.87 1.23
C ASN A 320 5.60 -26.15 0.43
N ASP A 321 4.33 -26.55 0.58
CA ASP A 321 3.20 -25.82 0.01
C ASP A 321 3.13 -24.37 0.50
N ILE A 322 3.42 -24.16 1.78
CA ILE A 322 3.44 -22.82 2.39
C ILE A 322 4.62 -22.00 1.86
N GLU A 323 5.81 -22.60 1.73
CA GLU A 323 6.96 -21.93 1.09
C GLU A 323 6.67 -21.53 -0.37
N ILE A 324 5.95 -22.38 -1.12
CA ILE A 324 5.51 -22.06 -2.48
C ILE A 324 4.60 -20.83 -2.49
N ILE A 325 3.63 -20.74 -1.56
CA ILE A 325 2.74 -19.57 -1.46
C ILE A 325 3.52 -18.33 -1.04
N LYS A 326 4.39 -18.44 -0.03
CA LYS A 326 5.18 -17.31 0.48
C LYS A 326 6.11 -16.72 -0.57
N SER A 327 6.66 -17.54 -1.46
CA SER A 327 7.59 -17.12 -2.51
C SER A 327 6.93 -16.50 -3.74
N LYS A 328 5.59 -16.42 -3.81
CA LYS A 328 4.91 -15.84 -4.97
C LYS A 328 5.07 -14.33 -5.04
N TYR A 329 5.82 -13.89 -6.06
CA TYR A 329 5.95 -12.49 -6.42
C TYR A 329 4.57 -11.87 -6.71
N LYS A 330 4.34 -10.64 -6.22
CA LYS A 330 3.08 -9.87 -6.25
C LYS A 330 1.88 -10.43 -5.48
N SER A 331 1.87 -11.70 -5.10
CA SER A 331 0.68 -12.29 -4.47
C SER A 331 0.47 -11.78 -3.05
N THR A 332 -0.68 -11.16 -2.82
CA THR A 332 -1.11 -10.65 -1.51
C THR A 332 -2.23 -11.48 -0.86
N HIS A 333 -2.74 -12.46 -1.61
CA HIS A 333 -3.82 -13.38 -1.20
C HIS A 333 -3.47 -14.83 -1.53
N VAL A 334 -4.17 -15.75 -0.86
CA VAL A 334 -4.24 -17.16 -1.27
C VAL A 334 -5.70 -17.61 -1.37
N LEU A 335 -6.04 -18.23 -2.50
CA LEU A 335 -7.34 -18.87 -2.72
C LEU A 335 -7.41 -20.22 -1.99
N GLY A 336 -8.47 -20.42 -1.22
CA GLY A 336 -8.78 -21.69 -0.57
C GLY A 336 -9.22 -22.78 -1.56
N PHE A 337 -9.75 -23.87 -1.02
CA PHE A 337 -10.08 -25.06 -1.79
C PHE A 337 -11.17 -24.84 -2.83
N ASN A 338 -11.07 -25.55 -3.94
CA ASN A 338 -12.01 -25.45 -5.05
C ASN A 338 -13.11 -26.52 -4.95
N GLU A 339 -14.34 -26.08 -4.71
CA GLU A 339 -15.54 -26.91 -4.54
C GLU A 339 -15.30 -28.11 -3.61
N PRO A 340 -14.79 -27.91 -2.37
CA PRO A 340 -14.57 -29.01 -1.44
C PRO A 340 -15.88 -29.69 -1.06
N ASP A 341 -17.02 -29.01 -1.19
CA ASP A 341 -18.36 -29.52 -0.90
C ASP A 341 -18.77 -30.74 -1.77
N ASP A 342 -18.14 -30.93 -2.94
CA ASP A 342 -18.43 -32.08 -3.80
C ASP A 342 -17.67 -33.34 -3.37
N CYS A 343 -18.29 -34.21 -2.56
CA CYS A 343 -17.68 -35.49 -2.18
C CYS A 343 -17.35 -36.43 -3.34
N ASN A 344 -17.90 -36.21 -4.55
CA ASN A 344 -17.72 -37.10 -5.70
C ASN A 344 -16.99 -36.42 -6.87
N GLY A 345 -16.49 -35.20 -6.68
CA GLY A 345 -15.79 -34.44 -7.70
C GLY A 345 -14.90 -33.37 -7.08
N GLN A 346 -14.23 -32.59 -7.93
CA GLN A 346 -13.38 -31.48 -7.52
C GLN A 346 -12.44 -31.84 -6.35
N SER A 347 -12.15 -30.90 -5.45
CA SER A 347 -11.24 -31.16 -4.32
C SER A 347 -11.86 -32.06 -3.26
N GLY A 348 -13.19 -32.04 -3.11
CA GLY A 348 -13.93 -32.79 -2.09
C GLY A 348 -13.76 -34.30 -2.15
N GLN A 349 -13.59 -34.86 -3.36
CA GLN A 349 -13.36 -36.30 -3.56
C GLN A 349 -12.00 -36.80 -3.03
N TYR A 350 -11.06 -35.90 -2.78
CA TYR A 350 -9.72 -36.22 -2.32
C TYR A 350 -9.56 -35.91 -0.84
N GLY A 351 -8.87 -36.78 -0.10
CA GLY A 351 -8.53 -36.52 1.30
C GLY A 351 -9.71 -36.31 2.25
N ASN A 352 -10.93 -36.69 1.87
CA ASN A 352 -12.16 -36.47 2.63
C ASN A 352 -12.47 -34.98 2.91
N MET A 353 -12.11 -34.11 1.96
CA MET A 353 -12.26 -32.66 2.11
C MET A 353 -13.70 -32.17 2.11
N CYS A 354 -14.65 -32.94 1.57
CA CYS A 354 -16.06 -32.59 1.70
C CYS A 354 -16.59 -32.65 3.13
N VAL A 355 -15.81 -33.18 4.08
CA VAL A 355 -16.08 -33.02 5.51
C VAL A 355 -15.42 -31.74 6.01
N VAL A 356 -16.23 -30.81 6.53
CA VAL A 356 -15.81 -29.48 6.99
C VAL A 356 -14.61 -29.54 7.95
N ASP A 357 -14.64 -30.42 8.96
CA ASP A 357 -13.55 -30.54 9.95
C ASP A 357 -12.20 -30.94 9.33
N THR A 358 -12.26 -31.81 8.31
CA THR A 358 -11.06 -32.22 7.55
C THR A 358 -10.49 -31.04 6.78
N SER A 359 -11.35 -30.30 6.08
CA SER A 359 -10.93 -29.10 5.33
C SER A 359 -10.39 -28.03 6.27
N LEU A 360 -10.99 -27.83 7.44
CA LEU A 360 -10.53 -26.83 8.40
C LEU A 360 -9.09 -27.10 8.87
N THR A 361 -8.75 -28.38 9.07
CA THR A 361 -7.38 -28.80 9.44
C THR A 361 -6.35 -28.38 8.40
N TYR A 362 -6.63 -28.59 7.11
CA TYR A 362 -5.73 -28.20 6.03
C TYR A 362 -5.74 -26.70 5.79
N TYR A 363 -6.90 -26.05 5.92
CA TYR A 363 -7.00 -24.60 5.72
C TYR A 363 -6.18 -23.84 6.77
N LYS A 364 -6.18 -24.33 8.02
CA LYS A 364 -5.35 -23.75 9.09
C LYS A 364 -3.88 -23.64 8.70
N ASN A 365 -3.32 -24.63 8.01
CA ASN A 365 -1.92 -24.59 7.59
C ASN A 365 -1.61 -23.41 6.66
N LEU A 366 -2.58 -22.96 5.86
CA LEU A 366 -2.39 -21.85 4.93
C LEU A 366 -2.14 -20.52 5.65
N LEU A 367 -2.59 -20.35 6.91
CA LEU A 367 -2.38 -19.12 7.68
C LEU A 367 -0.89 -18.84 7.96
N LYS A 368 -0.05 -19.88 7.98
CA LYS A 368 1.42 -19.76 8.07
C LYS A 368 2.02 -18.95 6.93
N SER A 369 1.30 -18.82 5.81
CA SER A 369 1.71 -17.95 4.72
C SER A 369 1.62 -16.47 5.10
N GLY A 370 0.80 -16.06 6.07
CA GLY A 370 0.64 -14.66 6.46
C GLY A 370 0.11 -13.74 5.34
N VAL A 371 -0.49 -14.28 4.28
CA VAL A 371 -1.20 -13.47 3.26
C VAL A 371 -2.69 -13.34 3.61
N ARG A 372 -3.45 -12.55 2.84
CA ARG A 372 -4.91 -12.49 3.00
C ARG A 372 -5.56 -13.82 2.59
N MET A 373 -6.41 -14.32 3.47
CA MET A 373 -7.00 -15.65 3.39
C MET A 373 -8.35 -15.58 2.69
N VAL A 374 -8.44 -16.14 1.46
CA VAL A 374 -9.72 -16.29 0.78
C VAL A 374 -10.32 -17.65 1.12
N SER A 375 -11.62 -17.69 1.40
CA SER A 375 -12.33 -18.92 1.78
C SER A 375 -12.25 -20.01 0.71
N PRO A 376 -12.59 -21.27 1.04
CA PRO A 376 -12.91 -22.24 0.02
C PRO A 376 -14.07 -21.76 -0.87
N ALA A 377 -13.95 -21.95 -2.18
CA ALA A 377 -14.94 -21.57 -3.17
C ALA A 377 -15.89 -22.74 -3.42
N CYS A 378 -17.05 -22.73 -2.77
CA CYS A 378 -18.03 -23.83 -2.87
C CYS A 378 -18.87 -23.74 -4.15
N ARG A 379 -19.55 -24.83 -4.49
CA ARG A 379 -20.64 -24.76 -5.49
C ARG A 379 -21.71 -23.77 -5.05
N GLN A 380 -22.42 -23.19 -6.02
CA GLN A 380 -23.40 -22.13 -5.81
C GLN A 380 -24.35 -22.34 -4.61
N GLY A 381 -24.91 -23.54 -4.42
CA GLY A 381 -25.81 -23.79 -3.27
C GLY A 381 -25.07 -23.93 -1.95
N ALA A 382 -23.83 -24.45 -2.00
CA ALA A 382 -23.05 -24.82 -0.83
C ALA A 382 -22.41 -23.64 -0.09
N ALA A 383 -22.49 -22.44 -0.68
CA ALA A 383 -22.15 -21.19 -0.03
C ALA A 383 -23.03 -20.88 1.20
N PHE A 384 -24.22 -21.49 1.34
CA PHE A 384 -25.16 -21.21 2.45
C PHE A 384 -25.21 -22.32 3.51
N ASP A 385 -24.64 -23.50 3.23
CA ASP A 385 -24.60 -24.62 4.18
C ASP A 385 -23.15 -25.02 4.53
N TRP A 386 -22.39 -25.60 3.62
CA TRP A 386 -21.03 -26.10 3.84
C TRP A 386 -20.08 -24.98 4.22
N LEU A 387 -20.09 -23.88 3.46
CA LEU A 387 -19.21 -22.74 3.75
C LEU A 387 -19.61 -22.02 5.04
N ASN A 388 -20.91 -22.02 5.37
CA ASN A 388 -21.41 -21.40 6.59
C ASN A 388 -21.00 -22.21 7.83
N GLU A 389 -21.11 -23.54 7.76
CA GLU A 389 -20.56 -24.43 8.79
C GLU A 389 -19.04 -24.26 8.92
N PHE A 390 -18.32 -24.22 7.79
CA PHE A 390 -16.88 -24.01 7.76
C PHE A 390 -16.48 -22.69 8.42
N ASN A 391 -17.13 -21.59 8.06
CA ASN A 391 -16.87 -20.28 8.67
C ASN A 391 -17.16 -20.28 10.17
N SER A 392 -18.29 -20.86 10.59
CA SER A 392 -18.66 -20.95 12.01
C SER A 392 -17.60 -21.71 12.82
N LYS A 393 -17.13 -22.85 12.31
CA LYS A 393 -16.05 -23.63 12.95
C LYS A 393 -14.69 -22.94 12.86
N ALA A 394 -14.42 -22.17 11.80
CA ALA A 394 -13.23 -21.36 11.70
C ALA A 394 -13.20 -20.26 12.78
N ILE A 395 -14.34 -19.62 13.04
CA ILE A 395 -14.49 -18.66 14.15
C ILE A 395 -14.23 -19.35 15.49
N GLU A 396 -14.86 -20.50 15.75
CA GLU A 396 -14.65 -21.27 17.00
C GLU A 396 -13.19 -21.69 17.20
N ALA A 397 -12.45 -21.92 16.11
CA ALA A 397 -11.05 -22.32 16.13
C ALA A 397 -10.06 -21.16 15.98
N ASN A 398 -10.52 -19.90 15.94
CA ASN A 398 -9.71 -18.71 15.67
C ASN A 398 -8.86 -18.85 14.38
N ILE A 399 -9.51 -19.26 13.30
CA ILE A 399 -8.94 -19.36 11.95
C ILE A 399 -9.53 -18.24 11.09
N ARG A 400 -8.64 -17.32 10.68
CA ARG A 400 -8.98 -16.13 9.90
C ARG A 400 -9.38 -16.46 8.47
N ILE A 401 -10.47 -15.83 8.04
CA ILE A 401 -10.93 -15.71 6.66
C ILE A 401 -11.15 -14.22 6.40
N ASP A 402 -10.44 -13.66 5.42
CA ASP A 402 -10.46 -12.23 5.09
C ASP A 402 -11.45 -11.93 3.95
N VAL A 403 -11.73 -12.92 3.10
CA VAL A 403 -12.53 -12.78 1.87
C VAL A 403 -13.32 -14.06 1.62
N ILE A 404 -14.57 -13.94 1.16
CA ILE A 404 -15.43 -15.05 0.78
C ILE A 404 -15.36 -15.31 -0.73
N ALA A 405 -14.83 -16.45 -1.14
CA ALA A 405 -14.90 -16.89 -2.53
C ALA A 405 -16.18 -17.68 -2.83
N VAL A 406 -16.79 -17.42 -3.99
CA VAL A 406 -18.00 -18.10 -4.45
C VAL A 406 -17.96 -18.39 -5.95
N HIS A 407 -18.68 -19.45 -6.35
CA HIS A 407 -18.99 -19.75 -7.74
C HIS A 407 -20.49 -19.60 -8.03
N TRP A 408 -20.86 -19.10 -9.21
CA TRP A 408 -22.26 -18.95 -9.59
C TRP A 408 -22.54 -19.30 -11.05
N TYR A 409 -23.55 -20.16 -11.27
CA TYR A 409 -23.85 -20.71 -12.59
C TYR A 409 -25.34 -20.79 -12.88
N ASP A 410 -26.17 -19.96 -12.24
CA ASP A 410 -27.62 -19.91 -12.43
C ASP A 410 -28.38 -21.25 -12.31
N TRP A 411 -27.84 -22.22 -11.55
CA TRP A 411 -28.42 -23.57 -11.50
C TRP A 411 -29.85 -23.61 -10.93
N GLY A 412 -30.19 -22.68 -10.03
CA GLY A 412 -31.51 -22.58 -9.41
C GLY A 412 -32.67 -22.26 -10.37
N SER A 413 -32.39 -21.97 -11.64
CA SER A 413 -33.38 -21.59 -12.65
C SER A 413 -33.82 -22.72 -13.59
N ASN A 414 -33.36 -23.95 -13.39
CA ASN A 414 -33.54 -25.08 -14.31
C ASN A 414 -33.13 -24.72 -15.77
N PRO A 415 -31.86 -24.32 -15.97
CA PRO A 415 -31.39 -23.74 -17.23
C PRO A 415 -31.46 -24.72 -18.42
N GLN A 416 -31.43 -26.04 -18.17
CA GLN A 416 -31.62 -27.08 -19.20
C GLN A 416 -32.93 -26.91 -19.97
N ASN A 417 -33.98 -26.47 -19.28
CA ASN A 417 -35.32 -26.34 -19.86
C ASN A 417 -35.64 -24.89 -20.28
N SER A 418 -34.64 -23.99 -20.25
CA SER A 418 -34.83 -22.56 -20.55
C SER A 418 -33.65 -21.94 -21.32
N PRO A 419 -33.15 -22.52 -22.42
CA PRO A 419 -31.91 -22.06 -23.08
C PRO A 419 -31.90 -20.57 -23.52
N ASN A 420 -33.07 -19.96 -23.67
CA ASN A 420 -33.28 -18.57 -24.08
C ASN A 420 -33.91 -17.70 -22.96
N ALA A 421 -33.59 -17.95 -21.68
CA ALA A 421 -34.17 -17.18 -20.58
C ALA A 421 -33.90 -15.68 -20.72
N ASN A 422 -34.77 -14.87 -20.12
CA ASN A 422 -34.59 -13.43 -20.06
C ASN A 422 -33.30 -13.10 -19.27
N PRO A 423 -32.33 -12.39 -19.88
CA PRO A 423 -31.07 -12.03 -19.22
C PRO A 423 -31.26 -11.20 -17.95
N GLN A 424 -32.33 -10.38 -17.88
CA GLN A 424 -32.64 -9.61 -16.67
C GLN A 424 -32.98 -10.53 -15.49
N ASP A 425 -33.68 -11.63 -15.73
CA ASP A 425 -34.03 -12.56 -14.66
C ASP A 425 -32.78 -13.32 -14.17
N VAL A 426 -31.85 -13.63 -15.08
CA VAL A 426 -30.53 -14.22 -14.75
C VAL A 426 -29.73 -13.25 -13.89
N TYR A 427 -29.63 -11.98 -14.30
CA TYR A 427 -28.98 -10.91 -13.56
C TYR A 427 -29.58 -10.71 -12.16
N ASN A 428 -30.91 -10.61 -12.04
CA ASN A 428 -31.57 -10.43 -10.75
C ASN A 428 -31.25 -11.59 -9.77
N ARG A 429 -31.17 -12.83 -10.26
CA ARG A 429 -30.76 -13.98 -9.42
C ARG A 429 -29.28 -13.95 -9.05
N PHE A 430 -28.42 -13.41 -9.92
CA PHE A 430 -27.00 -13.23 -9.63
C PHE A 430 -26.78 -12.19 -8.53
N VAL A 431 -27.42 -11.02 -8.65
CA VAL A 431 -27.39 -9.94 -7.64
C VAL A 431 -27.91 -10.46 -6.31
N ASN A 432 -29.12 -11.04 -6.30
CA ASN A 432 -29.72 -11.57 -5.07
C ASN A 432 -28.82 -12.62 -4.39
N TYR A 433 -28.12 -13.44 -5.16
CA TYR A 433 -27.17 -14.41 -4.63
C TYR A 433 -26.00 -13.72 -3.92
N LEU A 434 -25.37 -12.74 -4.57
CA LEU A 434 -24.23 -12.01 -4.00
C LEU A 434 -24.64 -11.19 -2.77
N ASP A 435 -25.79 -10.51 -2.82
CA ASP A 435 -26.36 -9.81 -1.66
C ASP A 435 -26.59 -10.80 -0.50
N SER A 436 -27.18 -11.96 -0.76
CA SER A 436 -27.44 -12.97 0.28
C SER A 436 -26.15 -13.55 0.88
N VAL A 437 -25.10 -13.71 0.08
CA VAL A 437 -23.77 -14.13 0.58
C VAL A 437 -23.18 -13.03 1.45
N TYR A 438 -23.23 -11.76 1.00
CA TYR A 438 -22.70 -10.65 1.76
C TYR A 438 -23.47 -10.44 3.07
N GLU A 439 -24.79 -10.53 3.07
CA GLU A 439 -25.63 -10.47 4.27
C GLU A 439 -25.31 -11.59 5.27
N LEU A 440 -24.93 -12.78 4.79
CA LEU A 440 -24.60 -13.92 5.65
C LEU A 440 -23.22 -13.78 6.30
N TYR A 441 -22.21 -13.33 5.56
CA TYR A 441 -20.82 -13.33 6.02
C TYR A 441 -20.30 -11.96 6.47
N GLY A 442 -20.82 -10.86 5.91
CA GLY A 442 -20.35 -9.50 6.18
C GLY A 442 -18.94 -9.20 5.68
N LEU A 443 -18.37 -10.04 4.82
CA LEU A 443 -16.99 -9.95 4.33
C LEU A 443 -16.93 -9.62 2.83
N PRO A 444 -15.81 -9.04 2.35
CA PRO A 444 -15.59 -8.85 0.92
C PRO A 444 -15.72 -10.18 0.16
N ILE A 445 -16.27 -10.10 -1.05
CA ILE A 445 -16.55 -11.25 -1.91
C ILE A 445 -15.61 -11.27 -3.11
N TRP A 446 -15.08 -12.45 -3.40
CA TRP A 446 -14.51 -12.79 -4.70
C TRP A 446 -15.43 -13.76 -5.44
N ILE A 447 -16.00 -13.33 -6.56
CA ILE A 447 -16.73 -14.23 -7.48
C ILE A 447 -15.73 -14.82 -8.47
N THR A 448 -15.05 -15.88 -8.05
CA THR A 448 -13.91 -16.47 -8.77
C THR A 448 -14.33 -17.18 -10.06
N GLU A 449 -15.57 -17.66 -10.12
CA GLU A 449 -16.16 -18.20 -11.34
C GLU A 449 -17.64 -17.82 -11.45
N PHE A 450 -18.02 -17.18 -12.56
CA PHE A 450 -19.43 -17.00 -12.88
C PHE A 450 -19.73 -17.05 -14.38
N ASN A 451 -20.93 -17.55 -14.72
CA ASN A 451 -21.55 -17.38 -16.04
C ASN A 451 -23.07 -17.62 -15.96
N ALA A 452 -23.81 -17.31 -17.05
CA ALA A 452 -25.27 -17.46 -17.09
C ALA A 452 -25.78 -18.93 -17.11
N ASN A 453 -24.89 -19.92 -17.08
CA ASN A 453 -25.03 -21.36 -17.24
C ASN A 453 -24.67 -21.92 -18.62
N ARG A 454 -24.04 -23.11 -18.62
CA ARG A 454 -23.66 -23.89 -19.82
C ARG A 454 -24.81 -24.25 -20.78
N HIS A 455 -26.05 -24.26 -20.31
CA HIS A 455 -27.25 -24.57 -21.10
C HIS A 455 -27.89 -23.34 -21.76
N ARG A 456 -27.39 -22.13 -21.48
CA ARG A 456 -27.84 -20.90 -22.14
C ARG A 456 -27.15 -20.70 -23.49
N ASN A 457 -27.84 -20.01 -24.39
CA ASN A 457 -27.24 -19.54 -25.64
C ASN A 457 -26.30 -18.34 -25.41
N GLU A 458 -25.50 -18.00 -26.42
CA GLU A 458 -24.53 -16.89 -26.38
C GLU A 458 -25.19 -15.52 -26.13
N TRP A 459 -26.37 -15.28 -26.72
CA TRP A 459 -27.11 -14.04 -26.55
C TRP A 459 -27.46 -13.80 -25.08
N VAL A 460 -27.92 -14.82 -24.35
CA VAL A 460 -28.23 -14.71 -22.93
C VAL A 460 -26.97 -14.40 -22.13
N HIS A 461 -25.85 -15.09 -22.39
CA HIS A 461 -24.57 -14.81 -21.72
C HIS A 461 -24.11 -13.37 -21.95
N ARG A 462 -24.14 -12.89 -23.19
CA ARG A 462 -23.69 -11.54 -23.53
C ARG A 462 -24.54 -10.48 -22.84
N GLN A 463 -25.87 -10.61 -22.92
CA GLN A 463 -26.77 -9.64 -22.29
C GLN A 463 -26.68 -9.68 -20.76
N PHE A 464 -26.51 -10.87 -20.16
CA PHE A 464 -26.26 -11.01 -18.74
C PHE A 464 -24.96 -10.32 -18.33
N LEU A 465 -23.87 -10.53 -19.08
CA LEU A 465 -22.57 -9.93 -18.78
C LEU A 465 -22.61 -8.40 -18.88
N GLN A 466 -23.35 -7.84 -19.85
CA GLN A 466 -23.58 -6.38 -19.96
C GLN A 466 -24.29 -5.78 -18.74
N LEU A 467 -25.07 -6.57 -18.00
CA LEU A 467 -25.74 -6.14 -16.76
C LEU A 467 -24.86 -6.43 -15.53
N ALA A 468 -24.18 -7.57 -15.50
CA ALA A 468 -23.40 -8.03 -14.36
C ALA A 468 -22.11 -7.22 -14.15
N LEU A 469 -21.39 -6.86 -15.22
CA LEU A 469 -20.11 -6.15 -15.10
C LEU A 469 -20.25 -4.78 -14.41
N PRO A 470 -21.19 -3.88 -14.82
CA PRO A 470 -21.39 -2.62 -14.10
C PRO A 470 -21.73 -2.81 -12.62
N PHE A 471 -22.59 -3.78 -12.31
CA PHE A 471 -22.94 -4.10 -10.92
C PHE A 471 -21.71 -4.54 -10.10
N LEU A 472 -20.87 -5.41 -10.64
CA LEU A 472 -19.68 -5.90 -9.95
C LEU A 472 -18.68 -4.76 -9.67
N GLU A 473 -18.56 -3.79 -10.57
CA GLU A 473 -17.70 -2.62 -10.36
C GLU A 473 -18.26 -1.64 -9.33
N GLU A 474 -19.55 -1.32 -9.41
CA GLU A 474 -20.21 -0.35 -8.52
C GLU A 474 -20.42 -0.87 -7.09
N THR A 475 -20.34 -2.19 -6.88
CA THR A 475 -20.62 -2.81 -5.58
C THR A 475 -19.37 -2.87 -4.71
N ASN A 476 -19.39 -2.15 -3.59
CA ASN A 476 -18.23 -2.02 -2.68
C ASN A 476 -17.79 -3.35 -2.04
N TYR A 477 -18.72 -4.25 -1.72
CA TYR A 477 -18.38 -5.53 -1.12
C TYR A 477 -17.80 -6.55 -2.13
N ILE A 478 -17.80 -6.24 -3.43
CA ILE A 478 -17.12 -7.05 -4.45
C ILE A 478 -15.68 -6.55 -4.55
N GLU A 479 -14.75 -7.35 -4.03
CA GLU A 479 -13.32 -7.03 -4.09
C GLU A 479 -12.71 -7.50 -5.41
N ARG A 480 -13.06 -8.71 -5.90
CA ARG A 480 -12.60 -9.20 -7.21
C ARG A 480 -13.61 -10.12 -7.89
N TYR A 481 -13.54 -10.22 -9.22
CA TYR A 481 -14.39 -11.13 -10.01
C TYR A 481 -13.67 -11.73 -11.21
N SER A 482 -14.15 -12.88 -11.67
CA SER A 482 -13.66 -13.52 -12.88
C SER A 482 -14.77 -14.24 -13.64
N PHE A 483 -15.05 -13.78 -14.87
CA PHE A 483 -15.96 -14.49 -15.76
C PHE A 483 -15.32 -15.82 -16.20
N PHE A 484 -16.07 -16.91 -16.08
CA PHE A 484 -15.60 -18.24 -16.46
C PHE A 484 -16.43 -18.77 -17.63
N PRO A 485 -15.90 -18.76 -18.87
CA PRO A 485 -16.60 -19.29 -20.02
C PRO A 485 -17.09 -20.74 -19.82
N PRO A 486 -18.34 -21.06 -20.17
CA PRO A 486 -18.84 -22.42 -20.06
C PRO A 486 -18.07 -23.35 -21.01
N THR A 487 -17.83 -24.59 -20.59
CA THR A 487 -17.16 -25.65 -21.37
C THR A 487 -18.07 -26.23 -22.48
N THR A 488 -18.73 -25.36 -23.24
CA THR A 488 -19.69 -25.67 -24.31
C THR A 488 -19.43 -24.91 -25.61
N GLN A 489 -18.39 -24.06 -25.65
CA GLN A 489 -18.05 -23.18 -26.78
C GLN A 489 -19.07 -22.05 -27.07
N VAL A 490 -20.10 -21.89 -26.22
CA VAL A 490 -21.21 -20.94 -26.47
C VAL A 490 -20.93 -19.53 -25.96
N ALA A 491 -19.92 -19.32 -25.10
CA ALA A 491 -19.56 -18.00 -24.57
C ALA A 491 -18.06 -17.90 -24.28
N ASN A 492 -17.24 -18.44 -25.18
CA ASN A 492 -15.78 -18.35 -25.09
C ASN A 492 -15.31 -16.92 -25.34
N PHE A 493 -14.16 -16.54 -24.79
CA PHE A 493 -13.52 -15.27 -25.14
C PHE A 493 -13.04 -15.22 -26.60
N PHE A 494 -12.58 -16.36 -27.13
CA PHE A 494 -12.03 -16.48 -28.47
C PHE A 494 -12.75 -17.52 -29.32
N ASP A 495 -12.83 -17.27 -30.62
CA ASP A 495 -13.28 -18.24 -31.62
C ASP A 495 -12.16 -19.25 -31.98
N SER A 496 -12.44 -20.18 -32.90
CA SER A 496 -11.46 -21.19 -33.33
C SER A 496 -10.25 -20.63 -34.08
N ASN A 497 -10.29 -19.36 -34.49
CA ASN A 497 -9.22 -18.66 -35.20
C ASN A 497 -8.47 -17.68 -34.29
N ASN A 498 -8.71 -17.71 -32.97
CA ASN A 498 -8.18 -16.78 -31.97
C ASN A 498 -8.62 -15.32 -32.14
N ASN A 499 -9.73 -15.06 -32.84
CA ASN A 499 -10.35 -13.73 -32.80
C ASN A 499 -11.23 -13.61 -31.56
N PHE A 500 -11.37 -12.40 -31.03
CA PHE A 500 -12.35 -12.15 -29.98
C PHE A 500 -13.76 -12.52 -30.47
N THR A 501 -14.51 -13.22 -29.62
CA THR A 501 -15.96 -13.30 -29.76
C THR A 501 -16.59 -12.02 -29.20
N GLN A 502 -17.92 -11.87 -29.33
CA GLN A 502 -18.62 -10.75 -28.70
C GLN A 502 -18.51 -10.77 -27.16
N ILE A 503 -18.29 -11.95 -26.56
CA ILE A 503 -18.03 -12.06 -25.11
C ILE A 503 -16.60 -11.58 -24.81
N GLY A 504 -15.63 -11.98 -25.62
CA GLY A 504 -14.24 -11.52 -25.50
C GLY A 504 -14.09 -10.02 -25.68
N GLU A 505 -14.70 -9.45 -26.72
CA GLU A 505 -14.71 -8.00 -26.96
C GLU A 505 -15.31 -7.25 -25.77
N LEU A 506 -16.44 -7.75 -25.24
CA LEU A 506 -17.12 -7.15 -24.10
C LEU A 506 -16.25 -7.19 -22.83
N TYR A 507 -15.66 -8.34 -22.49
CA TYR A 507 -14.88 -8.48 -21.26
C TYR A 507 -13.54 -7.75 -21.33
N ASN A 508 -12.84 -7.82 -22.47
CA ASN A 508 -11.58 -7.10 -22.70
C ASN A 508 -11.79 -5.59 -22.68
N GLY A 509 -12.82 -5.09 -23.38
CA GLY A 509 -13.10 -3.65 -23.49
C GLY A 509 -13.71 -3.00 -22.24
N PHE A 510 -14.03 -3.78 -21.21
CA PHE A 510 -14.62 -3.27 -19.98
C PHE A 510 -13.54 -2.79 -19.00
N ILE A 511 -13.58 -1.52 -18.60
CA ILE A 511 -12.60 -0.92 -17.68
C ILE A 511 -12.96 -1.31 -16.25
N SER A 512 -11.96 -1.74 -15.48
CA SER A 512 -12.16 -2.17 -14.10
C SER A 512 -11.73 -1.12 -13.08
N THR A 513 -12.39 -1.08 -11.94
CA THR A 513 -12.12 -0.18 -10.82
C THR A 513 -11.19 -0.83 -9.80
N LYS A 514 -10.71 -0.03 -8.83
CA LYS A 514 -9.82 -0.46 -7.76
C LYS A 514 -10.45 -1.60 -6.94
N SER A 515 -9.71 -2.68 -6.67
CA SER A 515 -10.19 -3.78 -5.80
C SER A 515 -10.31 -3.37 -4.33
N ILE A 516 -9.30 -2.66 -3.83
CA ILE A 516 -9.27 -1.95 -2.55
C ILE A 516 -8.84 -0.54 -2.88
N ALA A 517 -9.62 0.47 -2.49
CA ALA A 517 -9.41 1.87 -2.90
C ALA A 517 -8.85 2.74 -1.75
N GLU A 518 -8.91 2.24 -0.53
CA GLU A 518 -8.54 2.91 0.69
C GLU A 518 -7.02 3.12 0.77
N SER A 519 -6.59 4.31 1.20
CA SER A 519 -5.17 4.64 1.43
C SER A 519 -4.59 3.87 2.61
N ARG A 520 -5.44 3.54 3.59
CA ARG A 520 -5.16 2.70 4.76
C ARG A 520 -6.31 1.74 4.92
N TYR A 521 -6.02 0.45 5.07
CA TYR A 521 -7.05 -0.57 5.16
C TYR A 521 -6.71 -1.59 6.24
N VAL A 522 -7.59 -1.71 7.24
CA VAL A 522 -7.58 -2.85 8.15
C VAL A 522 -8.53 -3.89 7.57
N SER A 523 -8.00 -5.07 7.23
CA SER A 523 -8.82 -6.12 6.62
C SER A 523 -9.92 -6.54 7.58
N SER A 524 -11.16 -6.50 7.08
CA SER A 524 -12.27 -7.22 7.71
C SER A 524 -11.94 -8.72 7.71
N SER A 525 -12.36 -9.42 8.76
CA SER A 525 -12.24 -10.89 8.83
C SER A 525 -13.40 -11.49 9.63
N ASN A 526 -13.57 -12.80 9.52
CA ASN A 526 -14.58 -13.54 10.28
C ASN A 526 -14.35 -13.54 11.81
N LEU A 527 -13.14 -13.26 12.29
CA LEU A 527 -12.80 -13.35 13.72
C LEU A 527 -13.11 -12.07 14.48
N ASP A 528 -13.01 -10.90 13.85
CA ASP A 528 -13.12 -9.63 14.56
C ASP A 528 -13.48 -8.42 13.66
N SER A 529 -14.34 -7.57 14.21
CA SER A 529 -14.86 -6.33 13.62
C SER A 529 -14.28 -5.05 14.27
N GLU A 530 -13.15 -5.10 14.98
CA GLU A 530 -12.55 -3.88 15.52
C GLU A 530 -12.15 -2.93 14.40
N ASN A 531 -12.51 -1.66 14.60
CA ASN A 531 -12.10 -0.53 13.79
C ASN A 531 -10.94 0.16 14.50
N TYR A 532 -9.85 0.37 13.77
CA TYR A 532 -8.75 1.23 14.22
C TYR A 532 -8.94 2.62 13.60
N ASP A 533 -8.82 3.66 14.42
CA ASP A 533 -8.72 5.03 13.93
C ASP A 533 -7.27 5.31 13.55
N PHE A 534 -7.06 5.97 12.42
CA PHE A 534 -5.73 6.31 11.92
C PHE A 534 -5.43 7.79 12.13
N ASP A 535 -4.30 8.09 12.75
CA ASP A 535 -3.81 9.46 12.86
C ASP A 535 -3.21 9.95 11.53
N GLN A 536 -3.38 11.25 11.27
CA GLN A 536 -2.72 11.93 10.15
C GLN A 536 -1.34 12.42 10.57
N ILE A 537 -0.34 12.15 9.74
CA ILE A 537 1.00 12.73 9.87
C ILE A 537 0.97 14.07 9.13
N GLU A 538 1.19 15.18 9.83
CA GLU A 538 1.32 16.51 9.23
C GLU A 538 2.78 16.76 8.80
N CYS A 539 3.00 17.29 7.58
CA CYS A 539 4.33 17.68 7.11
C CYS A 539 4.79 18.98 7.79
N ASN A 540 6.06 19.04 8.19
CA ASN A 540 6.72 20.28 8.60
C ASN A 540 7.92 20.56 7.68
N PRO A 541 7.85 21.57 6.79
CA PRO A 541 8.94 21.89 5.86
C PRO A 541 10.21 22.40 6.57
N ASP A 542 10.07 22.87 7.82
CA ASP A 542 11.15 23.39 8.67
C ASP A 542 11.83 22.32 9.54
N ASP A 543 11.47 21.04 9.41
CA ASP A 543 12.19 19.95 10.07
C ASP A 543 13.61 19.85 9.49
N GLU A 544 14.53 20.64 10.06
CA GLU A 544 15.92 20.72 9.64
C GLU A 544 16.63 19.37 9.83
N PHE A 545 17.12 18.81 8.73
CA PHE A 545 18.13 17.76 8.75
C PHE A 545 19.35 18.29 9.53
N LEU A 546 19.88 17.47 10.44
CA LEU A 546 21.09 17.72 11.24
C LEU A 546 22.31 18.00 10.34
N SER A 547 22.38 19.19 9.78
CA SER A 547 23.58 19.79 9.20
C SER A 547 24.04 20.88 10.16
N VAL A 548 25.31 20.79 10.56
CA VAL A 548 25.91 21.73 11.51
C VAL A 548 26.15 23.04 10.77
N ASN A 549 25.17 23.95 10.78
CA ASN A 549 25.41 25.35 10.43
C ASN A 549 24.91 26.26 11.54
N SER A 550 25.80 27.18 11.92
CA SER A 550 25.68 28.08 13.04
C SER A 550 24.42 28.94 12.96
N LEU A 551 23.55 28.80 13.96
CA LEU A 551 22.40 29.65 14.26
C LEU A 551 22.74 31.14 14.09
N GLY A 552 22.23 31.73 13.01
CA GLY A 552 21.92 33.15 12.94
C GLY A 552 20.63 33.39 13.72
N LEU A 553 20.71 34.23 14.75
CA LEU A 553 19.62 34.59 15.65
C LEU A 553 18.41 35.16 14.91
N SER A 554 17.34 34.38 14.75
CA SER A 554 15.97 34.88 14.70
C SER A 554 15.44 35.06 16.13
N GLU A 555 14.46 35.94 16.35
CA GLU A 555 13.94 36.28 17.67
C GLU A 555 13.44 35.02 18.41
N GLU A 556 14.17 34.58 19.44
CA GLU A 556 13.83 33.38 20.22
C GLU A 556 12.42 33.51 20.82
N ILE A 557 11.54 32.57 20.52
CA ILE A 557 10.24 32.43 21.20
C ILE A 557 10.51 32.03 22.65
N PHE A 558 10.07 32.85 23.61
CA PHE A 558 10.23 32.56 25.04
C PHE A 558 8.94 32.74 25.84
N VAL A 559 8.90 32.04 26.97
CA VAL A 559 7.80 32.08 27.94
C VAL A 559 8.16 32.92 29.16
N TYR A 560 7.21 33.72 29.63
CA TYR A 560 7.40 34.58 30.79
C TYR A 560 6.11 34.74 31.63
N PRO A 561 6.21 34.81 32.97
CA PRO A 561 7.42 34.62 33.77
C PRO A 561 7.90 33.17 33.74
N ASN A 562 9.21 32.97 33.66
CA ASN A 562 9.85 31.66 33.76
C ASN A 562 11.06 31.78 34.69
N PRO A 563 11.03 31.24 35.92
CA PRO A 563 9.99 30.36 36.48
C PRO A 563 8.62 31.03 36.73
N SER A 564 7.54 30.24 36.67
CA SER A 564 6.16 30.67 36.89
C SER A 564 5.54 30.07 38.16
N ASN A 565 4.57 30.79 38.74
CA ASN A 565 3.71 30.28 39.81
C ASN A 565 2.32 29.89 39.30
N ASP A 566 1.60 30.82 38.68
CA ASP A 566 0.18 30.60 38.35
C ASP A 566 -0.11 30.75 36.85
N TYR A 567 0.63 31.58 36.13
CA TYR A 567 0.38 31.87 34.72
C TYR A 567 1.68 32.04 33.92
N ILE A 568 1.67 31.62 32.66
CA ILE A 568 2.73 31.90 31.69
C ILE A 568 2.14 32.58 30.45
N ASN A 569 2.93 33.44 29.82
CA ASN A 569 2.64 34.06 28.53
C ASN A 569 3.75 33.70 27.55
N ILE A 570 3.43 33.69 26.26
CA ILE A 570 4.37 33.44 25.18
C ILE A 570 4.63 34.78 24.49
N ASN A 571 5.89 35.12 24.23
CA ASN A 571 6.24 36.31 23.47
C ASN A 571 6.09 36.04 21.96
N TYR A 572 4.85 36.01 21.47
CA TYR A 572 4.56 35.72 20.07
C TYR A 572 3.24 36.35 19.63
N ASP A 573 3.20 36.87 18.39
CA ASP A 573 2.08 37.68 17.86
C ASP A 573 1.12 36.89 16.93
N GLU A 574 1.30 35.56 16.76
CA GLU A 574 0.41 34.73 15.93
C GLU A 574 -0.73 34.04 16.70
N GLU A 575 -1.72 33.55 15.95
CA GLU A 575 -2.87 32.82 16.49
C GLU A 575 -2.46 31.44 17.03
N ILE A 576 -2.99 31.08 18.20
CA ILE A 576 -2.69 29.82 18.88
C ILE A 576 -3.61 28.73 18.33
N TRP A 577 -3.10 27.87 17.44
CA TRP A 577 -3.84 26.71 16.93
C TRP A 577 -3.46 25.40 17.64
N LYS A 578 -2.30 25.34 18.29
CA LYS A 578 -1.88 24.21 19.13
C LYS A 578 -1.24 24.67 20.42
N LEU A 579 -1.74 24.15 21.53
CA LEU A 579 -1.25 24.49 22.86
C LEU A 579 -1.35 23.30 23.81
N GLN A 580 -0.21 22.77 24.24
CA GLN A 580 -0.14 21.58 25.09
C GLN A 580 1.02 21.66 26.06
N ILE A 581 0.84 21.15 27.27
CA ILE A 581 1.91 21.02 28.26
C ILE A 581 2.32 19.55 28.34
N ILE A 582 3.61 19.28 28.33
CA ILE A 582 4.20 17.96 28.45
C ILE A 582 5.08 17.95 29.70
N ASN A 583 4.90 16.97 30.58
CA ASN A 583 5.77 16.82 31.75
C ASN A 583 7.08 16.10 31.38
N MET A 584 8.02 15.99 32.32
CA MET A 584 9.30 15.31 32.09
C MET A 584 9.20 13.81 31.77
N ASN A 585 8.05 13.20 32.01
CA ASN A 585 7.79 11.79 31.68
C ASN A 585 7.08 11.62 30.32
N GLY A 586 6.87 12.71 29.56
CA GLY A 586 6.19 12.67 28.26
C GLY A 586 4.66 12.69 28.33
N GLU A 587 4.07 12.77 29.52
CA GLU A 587 2.60 12.79 29.65
C GLU A 587 2.04 14.12 29.16
N LYS A 588 1.04 14.02 28.26
CA LYS A 588 0.30 15.14 27.67
C LYS A 588 -0.73 15.68 28.67
N ILE A 589 -0.64 16.97 28.99
CA ILE A 589 -1.55 17.67 29.92
C ILE A 589 -2.38 18.67 29.12
N ASN A 590 -3.68 18.39 29.04
CA ASN A 590 -4.63 19.24 28.31
C ASN A 590 -4.86 20.56 29.04
N ILE A 591 -4.77 21.66 28.30
CA ILE A 591 -5.04 23.02 28.79
C ILE A 591 -6.09 23.70 27.95
N LYS A 592 -6.85 24.61 28.57
CA LYS A 592 -7.81 25.47 27.88
C LYS A 592 -7.20 26.86 27.73
N PRO A 593 -7.12 27.42 26.51
CA PRO A 593 -6.62 28.78 26.34
C PRO A 593 -7.58 29.76 27.04
N SER A 594 -7.03 30.64 27.87
CA SER A 594 -7.70 31.80 28.43
C SER A 594 -6.97 33.03 27.88
N ASN A 595 -7.72 34.05 27.45
CA ASN A 595 -7.22 35.28 26.83
C ASN A 595 -5.79 35.67 27.24
N SER A 596 -4.85 35.54 26.30
CA SER A 596 -3.45 35.98 26.36
C SER A 596 -2.57 35.38 27.47
N SER A 597 -3.09 34.53 28.36
CA SER A 597 -2.34 33.93 29.47
C SER A 597 -2.76 32.47 29.74
N ILE A 598 -1.76 31.63 29.92
CA ILE A 598 -1.93 30.18 30.13
C ILE A 598 -1.90 29.92 31.63
N ASP A 599 -3.01 29.44 32.20
CA ASP A 599 -3.08 29.00 33.59
C ASP A 599 -2.25 27.72 33.76
N VAL A 600 -1.28 27.76 34.67
CA VAL A 600 -0.43 26.63 35.07
C VAL A 600 -0.48 26.38 36.58
N SER A 601 -1.42 27.01 37.28
CA SER A 601 -1.57 26.91 38.74
C SER A 601 -1.86 25.48 39.23
N PHE A 602 -2.47 24.66 38.37
CA PHE A 602 -2.80 23.26 38.65
C PHE A 602 -1.60 22.31 38.55
N LEU A 603 -0.46 22.75 37.99
CA LEU A 603 0.74 21.93 37.85
C LEU A 603 1.50 21.82 39.17
N SER A 604 2.07 20.65 39.43
CA SER A 604 3.02 20.46 40.54
C SER A 604 4.36 21.12 40.23
N LYS A 605 5.16 21.42 41.26
CA LYS A 605 6.49 22.02 41.09
C LYS A 605 7.37 21.13 40.21
N GLY A 606 7.94 21.66 39.14
CA GLY A 606 8.65 20.84 38.17
C GLY A 606 9.07 21.58 36.91
N ILE A 607 9.73 20.86 36.02
CA ILE A 607 10.07 21.32 34.67
C ILE A 607 9.00 20.79 33.73
N TYR A 608 8.53 21.64 32.82
CA TYR A 608 7.54 21.31 31.80
C TYR A 608 7.99 21.82 30.45
N ILE A 609 7.54 21.15 29.39
CA ILE A 609 7.69 21.59 28.02
C ILE A 609 6.33 22.07 27.54
N LEU A 610 6.26 23.31 27.10
CA LEU A 610 5.10 23.87 26.41
C LEU A 610 5.29 23.64 24.92
N ASN A 611 4.38 22.89 24.30
CA ASN A 611 4.25 22.83 22.86
C ASN A 611 3.29 23.93 22.41
N PHE A 612 3.80 24.90 21.68
CA PHE A 612 3.08 26.04 21.14
C PHE A 612 3.27 26.08 19.62
N ASN A 613 2.22 25.83 18.83
CA ASN A 613 2.30 25.80 17.36
C ASN A 613 3.54 25.00 16.86
N ASN A 614 3.79 23.82 17.45
CA ASN A 614 4.96 22.95 17.21
C ASN A 614 6.33 23.48 17.69
N ASN A 615 6.39 24.65 18.34
CA ASN A 615 7.57 25.12 19.05
C ASN A 615 7.59 24.62 20.50
N PHE A 616 8.70 23.98 20.88
CA PHE A 616 8.88 23.42 22.23
C PHE A 616 9.64 24.38 23.14
N ILE A 617 8.95 24.93 24.13
CA ILE A 617 9.51 25.90 25.07
C ILE A 617 9.54 25.32 26.47
N LYS A 618 10.73 25.25 27.07
CA LYS A 618 10.88 24.82 28.46
C LYS A 618 10.45 25.93 29.44
N PHE A 619 9.61 25.59 30.42
CA PHE A 619 9.35 26.45 31.57
C PHE A 619 9.43 25.70 32.90
N ILE A 620 9.67 26.47 33.96
CA ILE A 620 9.83 25.96 35.33
C ILE A 620 8.61 26.41 36.14
N LYS A 621 7.90 25.46 36.76
CA LYS A 621 6.83 25.71 37.73
C LYS A 621 7.40 25.69 39.14
N ASN A 622 7.25 26.80 39.84
CA ASN A 622 7.68 26.97 41.24
C ASN A 622 6.65 26.52 42.27
#